data_AF-A0A7D9JV61-F1
#
_entry.id   AF-A0A7D9JV61-F1
#
_cell.length_a   1.000
_cell.length_b   1.000
_cell.length_c   1.000
_cell.angle_alpha   90.00
_cell.angle_beta   90.00
_cell.angle_gamma   90.00
#
_symmetry.space_group_name_H-M   'P 1'
#
loop_
_entity.id
_entity.type
_entity.pdbx_description
1 polymer ?
#
loop_
_entity_poly.entity_id
_entity_poly.type
_entity_poly.pdbx_seq_one_letter_code
_entity_poly.pdbx_strand_id
1 'polypeptide(L)'
;MSSLCPTIPVHGIAVNGDRVTRTLLTHAVKNDIPVSRIFHLDMSQSVVKGLDNFLFKLVILRVVKDHGGNVWRRKPTDMYVVEITTDKTFEILTAEDALPDGSYNQ
;
A
#
# COMPACT_ATOMS: atom_id res chain seq x y z
N MET A 1 -5.01 -9.87 22.12
CA MET A 1 -4.18 -10.42 21.03
C MET A 1 -4.32 -9.50 19.83
N SER A 2 -3.22 -9.14 19.16
CA SER A 2 -3.28 -8.34 17.93
C SER A 2 -3.87 -9.18 16.79
N SER A 3 -4.70 -8.58 15.94
CA SER A 3 -5.29 -9.26 14.78
C SER A 3 -4.21 -9.83 13.86
N LEU A 4 -4.46 -11.02 13.30
CA LEU A 4 -3.61 -11.61 12.24
C LEU A 4 -3.91 -11.01 10.86
N CYS A 5 -5.03 -10.30 10.72
CA CYS A 5 -5.45 -9.63 9.49
C CYS A 5 -5.77 -8.14 9.72
N PRO A 6 -4.79 -7.32 10.13
CA PRO A 6 -5.06 -5.90 10.38
C PRO A 6 -5.33 -5.13 9.09
N THR A 7 -6.39 -4.31 9.10
CA THR A 7 -6.65 -3.30 8.08
C THR A 7 -5.94 -2.00 8.45
N ILE A 8 -5.17 -1.47 7.50
CA ILE A 8 -4.39 -0.25 7.63
C ILE A 8 -5.02 0.80 6.71
N PRO A 9 -5.80 1.75 7.24
CA PRO A 9 -6.48 2.75 6.43
C PRO A 9 -5.48 3.80 5.93
N VAL A 10 -5.41 3.96 4.61
CA VAL A 10 -4.62 4.98 3.92
C VAL A 10 -5.58 5.98 3.30
N HIS A 11 -5.99 6.97 4.09
CA HIS A 11 -6.98 7.98 3.71
C HIS A 11 -6.40 9.39 3.70
N GLY A 12 -7.08 10.29 2.99
CA GLY A 12 -6.70 11.69 2.82
C GLY A 12 -6.37 11.99 1.36
N ILE A 13 -5.96 13.24 1.09
CA ILE A 13 -5.58 13.68 -0.26
C ILE A 13 -4.17 13.19 -0.63
N ALA A 14 -3.28 13.09 0.36
CA ALA A 14 -1.93 12.56 0.22
C ALA A 14 -1.69 11.48 1.26
N VAL A 15 -0.83 10.50 0.93
CA VAL A 15 -0.45 9.46 1.89
C VAL A 15 0.26 10.08 3.10
N ASN A 16 -0.33 9.88 4.29
CA ASN A 16 0.32 10.25 5.55
C ASN A 16 1.21 9.10 6.03
N GLY A 17 2.48 9.10 5.59
CA GLY A 17 3.44 8.05 5.90
C GLY A 17 3.70 7.86 7.41
N ASP A 18 3.62 8.92 8.21
CA ASP A 18 3.79 8.84 9.66
C ASP A 18 2.65 8.06 10.31
N ARG A 19 1.41 8.43 9.96
CA ARG A 19 0.22 7.76 10.47
C ARG A 19 0.25 6.29 10.10
N VAL A 20 0.51 5.97 8.83
CA VAL A 20 0.57 4.58 8.35
C VAL A 20 1.69 3.80 9.05
N THR A 21 2.89 4.38 9.19
CA THR A 21 4.01 3.71 9.88
C THR A 21 3.67 3.44 11.34
N ARG A 22 3.07 4.41 12.05
CA ARG A 22 2.65 4.23 13.45
C ARG A 22 1.55 3.17 13.58
N THR A 23 0.58 3.14 12.67
CA THR A 23 -0.46 2.09 12.65
C THR A 23 0.15 0.71 12.37
N LEU A 24 1.16 0.59 11.52
CA LEU A 24 1.87 -0.68 11.35
C LEU A 24 2.61 -1.09 12.62
N LEU A 25 3.27 -0.14 13.30
CA LEU A 25 4.01 -0.38 14.54
C LEU A 25 3.13 -0.82 15.72
N THR A 26 1.85 -0.46 15.78
CA THR A 26 0.93 -1.00 16.81
C THR A 26 0.73 -2.51 16.66
N HIS A 27 1.08 -3.06 15.49
CA HIS A 27 1.05 -4.49 15.21
C HIS A 27 2.45 -5.10 15.30
N ALA A 28 3.47 -4.42 15.79
CA ALA A 28 4.81 -5.01 15.90
C ALA A 28 4.80 -6.27 16.78
N VAL A 29 5.39 -7.35 16.25
CA VAL A 29 5.59 -8.61 16.97
C VAL A 29 7.07 -8.89 16.95
N LYS A 30 7.61 -9.40 18.07
CA LYS A 30 9.01 -9.79 18.18
C LYS A 30 9.40 -10.76 17.06
N ASN A 31 10.65 -10.69 16.61
CA ASN A 31 11.12 -11.42 15.42
C ASN A 31 11.24 -12.94 15.62
N ASP A 32 11.39 -13.38 16.86
CA ASP A 32 11.48 -14.76 17.31
C ASP A 32 10.13 -15.50 17.32
N ILE A 33 9.02 -14.79 17.15
CA ILE A 33 7.68 -15.38 17.09
C ILE A 33 7.36 -15.79 15.64
N PRO A 34 7.14 -17.09 15.35
CA PRO A 34 6.85 -17.60 14.02
C PRO A 34 5.37 -17.38 13.65
N VAL A 35 5.00 -16.11 13.44
CA VAL A 35 3.66 -15.72 13.03
C VAL A 35 3.68 -15.15 11.61
N SER A 36 2.67 -15.52 10.83
CA SER A 36 2.37 -14.94 9.52
C SER A 36 1.09 -14.12 9.61
N ARG A 37 1.06 -12.96 8.97
CA ARG A 37 -0.06 -12.01 9.04
C ARG A 37 -0.38 -11.47 7.66
N ILE A 38 -1.61 -11.03 7.49
CA ILE A 38 -2.10 -10.40 6.26
C ILE A 38 -2.40 -8.94 6.57
N PHE A 39 -1.54 -8.03 6.15
CA PHE A 39 -1.80 -6.60 6.25
C PHE A 39 -2.64 -6.17 5.05
N HIS A 40 -3.87 -5.74 5.32
CA HIS A 40 -4.74 -5.19 4.31
C HIS A 40 -4.57 -3.67 4.27
N LEU A 41 -3.97 -3.11 3.22
CA LEU A 41 -3.89 -1.67 3.03
C LEU A 41 -5.15 -1.24 2.29
N ASP A 42 -6.05 -0.57 3.01
CA ASP A 42 -7.31 -0.04 2.48
C ASP A 42 -7.08 1.41 2.05
N MET A 43 -6.98 1.63 0.74
CA MET A 43 -6.70 2.94 0.17
C MET A 43 -7.94 3.55 -0.44
N SER A 44 -8.37 4.68 0.12
CA SER A 44 -9.54 5.41 -0.35
C SER A 44 -9.25 6.13 -1.68
N GLN A 45 -10.27 6.25 -2.53
CA GLN A 45 -10.21 7.00 -3.80
C GLN A 45 -9.73 8.45 -3.69
N SER A 46 -9.78 9.08 -2.51
CA SER A 46 -9.31 10.45 -2.34
C SER A 46 -7.79 10.59 -2.38
N VAL A 47 -7.03 9.49 -2.25
CA VAL A 47 -5.58 9.51 -2.20
C VAL A 47 -5.03 9.72 -3.60
N VAL A 48 -4.61 10.95 -3.91
CA VAL A 48 -4.13 11.35 -5.23
C VAL A 48 -2.62 11.67 -5.25
N LYS A 49 -1.96 11.66 -4.09
CA LYS A 49 -0.54 12.03 -3.95
C LYS A 49 0.27 11.09 -3.07
N GLY A 50 1.48 10.76 -3.51
CA GLY A 50 2.50 10.05 -2.73
C GLY A 50 2.28 8.54 -2.57
N LEU A 51 1.32 7.98 -3.33
CA LEU A 51 1.01 6.56 -3.31
C LEU A 51 2.15 5.72 -3.86
N ASP A 52 2.68 6.10 -5.02
CA ASP A 52 3.84 5.51 -5.69
C ASP A 52 5.06 5.40 -4.77
N ASN A 53 5.47 6.51 -4.16
CA ASN A 53 6.61 6.57 -3.25
C ASN A 53 6.38 5.72 -1.99
N PHE A 54 5.15 5.72 -1.47
CA PHE A 54 4.80 4.91 -0.32
C PHE A 54 4.85 3.41 -0.64
N LEU A 55 4.22 2.99 -1.74
CA LEU A 55 4.24 1.59 -2.19
C LEU A 55 5.64 1.13 -2.54
N PHE A 56 6.47 1.97 -3.17
CA PHE A 56 7.86 1.65 -3.42
C PHE A 56 8.61 1.36 -2.11
N LYS A 57 8.48 2.22 -1.11
CA LYS A 57 9.11 2.04 0.21
C LYS A 57 8.61 0.77 0.91
N LEU A 58 7.29 0.54 0.93
CA LEU A 58 6.72 -0.59 1.64
C LEU A 58 6.90 -1.92 0.89
N VAL A 59 6.60 -1.98 -0.40
CA VAL A 59 6.57 -3.23 -1.16
C VAL A 59 7.97 -3.62 -1.63
N ILE A 60 8.70 -2.67 -2.21
CA ILE A 60 10.01 -2.91 -2.83
C ILE A 60 11.14 -2.79 -1.82
N LEU A 61 11.25 -1.65 -1.13
CA LEU A 61 12.31 -1.45 -0.12
C LEU A 61 12.01 -2.19 1.20
N ARG A 62 10.77 -2.67 1.38
CA ARG A 62 10.32 -3.41 2.57
C ARG A 62 10.45 -2.63 3.88
N VAL A 63 10.56 -1.31 3.81
CA VAL A 63 10.80 -0.44 4.96
C VAL A 63 10.08 0.90 4.80
N VAL A 64 9.36 1.29 5.85
CA VAL A 64 8.80 2.63 5.99
C VAL A 64 9.23 3.22 7.33
N LYS A 65 9.32 4.55 7.39
CA LYS A 65 9.79 5.27 8.57
C LYS A 65 8.90 6.48 8.80
N ASP A 66 8.59 6.78 10.06
CA ASP A 66 7.97 8.06 10.42
C ASP A 66 9.03 9.17 10.61
N HIS A 67 8.60 10.43 10.70
CA HIS A 67 9.51 11.55 10.96
C HIS A 67 10.23 11.44 12.32
N GLY A 68 9.68 10.70 13.28
CA GLY A 68 10.31 10.42 14.58
C GLY A 68 11.44 9.40 14.51
N GLY A 69 11.68 8.79 13.34
CA GLY A 69 12.72 7.78 13.17
C GLY A 69 12.27 6.36 13.49
N ASN A 70 11.00 6.15 13.83
CA ASN A 70 10.47 4.81 14.06
C ASN A 70 10.35 4.08 12.72
N VAL A 71 10.89 2.86 12.66
CA VAL A 71 11.00 2.09 11.43
C VAL A 71 10.09 0.86 11.49
N TRP A 72 9.25 0.70 10.48
CA TRP A 72 8.58 -0.57 10.20
C TRP A 72 9.32 -1.31 9.08
N ARG A 73 9.76 -2.55 9.36
CA ARG A 73 10.33 -3.46 8.37
C ARG A 73 9.38 -4.64 8.17
N ARG A 74 9.08 -4.98 6.92
CA ARG A 74 8.25 -6.15 6.60
C ARG A 74 8.96 -7.43 7.04
N LYS A 75 8.25 -8.33 7.71
CA LYS A 75 8.73 -9.71 7.83
C LYS A 75 8.53 -10.44 6.51
N PRO A 76 9.45 -11.33 6.09
CA PRO A 76 9.28 -12.13 4.88
C PRO A 76 8.04 -13.03 4.89
N THR A 77 7.54 -13.38 6.08
CA THR A 77 6.35 -14.22 6.30
C THR A 77 5.04 -13.43 6.28
N ASP A 78 5.09 -12.09 6.28
CA ASP A 78 3.89 -11.25 6.23
C ASP A 78 3.47 -10.98 4.78
N MET A 79 2.18 -11.19 4.52
CA MET A 79 1.53 -10.83 3.27
C MET A 79 0.99 -9.41 3.36
N TYR A 80 1.11 -8.64 2.26
CA TYR A 80 0.54 -7.29 2.14
C TYR A 80 -0.39 -7.30 0.94
N VAL A 81 -1.67 -7.04 1.19
CA VAL A 81 -2.71 -6.88 0.17
C VAL A 81 -2.97 -5.39 0.05
N VAL A 82 -2.89 -4.87 -1.17
CA VAL A 82 -3.10 -3.45 -1.46
C VAL A 82 -4.42 -3.33 -2.21
N GLU A 83 -5.43 -2.78 -1.56
CA GLU A 83 -6.70 -2.42 -2.18
C GLU A 83 -6.68 -0.93 -2.49
N ILE A 84 -6.91 -0.58 -3.76
CA ILE A 84 -7.02 0.81 -4.21
C ILE A 84 -8.42 0.99 -4.76
N THR A 85 -9.24 1.77 -4.07
CA THR A 85 -10.52 2.20 -4.64
C THR A 85 -10.23 3.30 -5.65
N THR A 86 -10.60 3.10 -6.91
CA THR A 86 -10.43 4.10 -7.97
C THR A 86 -11.79 4.59 -8.46
N ASP A 87 -11.86 5.81 -9.00
CA ASP A 87 -13.04 6.25 -9.72
C ASP A 87 -13.06 5.65 -11.14
N LYS A 88 -14.22 5.69 -11.81
CA LYS A 88 -14.36 5.17 -13.19
C LYS A 88 -13.44 5.88 -14.19
N THR A 89 -13.02 7.10 -13.89
CA THR A 89 -12.12 7.89 -14.73
C THR A 89 -10.72 7.25 -14.78
N PHE A 90 -10.24 6.69 -13.67
CA PHE A 90 -8.97 5.98 -13.62
C PHE A 90 -8.97 4.69 -14.46
N GLU A 91 -10.10 3.96 -14.49
CA GLU A 91 -10.26 2.77 -15.33
C GLU A 91 -10.24 3.13 -16.83
N ILE A 92 -10.87 4.24 -17.21
CA ILE A 92 -10.88 4.70 -18.61
C ILE A 92 -9.48 5.13 -19.05
N LEU A 93 -8.75 5.89 -18.22
CA LEU A 93 -7.39 6.33 -18.51
C LEU A 93 -6.37 5.16 -18.58
N THR A 94 -6.63 4.04 -17.92
CA THR A 94 -5.77 2.84 -17.99
C THR A 94 -6.23 1.84 -19.06
N ALA A 95 -7.47 1.92 -19.53
CA ALA A 95 -8.02 1.11 -20.61
C ALA A 95 -7.74 1.69 -22.01
N GLU A 96 -7.70 3.02 -22.18
CA GLU A 96 -7.37 3.65 -23.48
C GLU A 96 -5.91 3.43 -23.90
N ASP A 97 -5.00 3.21 -22.94
CA ASP A 97 -3.61 2.80 -23.21
C ASP A 97 -3.48 1.30 -23.58
N ALA A 98 -4.59 0.54 -23.57
CA ALA A 98 -4.66 -0.87 -23.93
C ALA A 98 -5.33 -1.11 -25.31
N LEU A 99 -4.78 -0.47 -26.35
CA LEU A 99 -4.96 -0.70 -27.81
C LEU A 99 -6.31 -0.32 -28.46
N PRO A 100 -6.23 0.24 -29.69
CA PRO A 100 -6.44 -0.61 -30.86
C PRO A 100 -5.22 -0.69 -31.78
N ASP A 101 -4.75 -1.91 -31.98
CA ASP A 101 -3.98 -2.32 -33.15
C ASP A 101 -4.86 -2.24 -34.40
N GLY A 102 -4.26 -1.87 -35.54
CA GLY A 102 -4.83 -2.16 -36.84
C GLY A 102 -5.34 -1.00 -37.70
N SER A 103 -4.53 0.05 -37.91
CA SER A 103 -4.68 0.90 -39.12
C SER A 103 -3.37 0.99 -39.92
N TYR A 104 -2.81 -0.17 -40.29
CA TYR A 104 -2.03 -0.28 -41.52
C TYR A 104 -2.93 -0.95 -42.56
N ASN A 105 -3.45 -0.13 -43.47
CA ASN A 105 -3.82 -0.40 -44.86
C ASN A 105 -5.05 0.42 -45.28
N GLN A 106 -4.80 1.55 -45.95
CA GLN A 106 -5.47 1.86 -47.21
C GLN A 106 -4.54 2.69 -48.09
#